data_AF-A0A7M2XF91-F1
#
_entry.id   AF-A0A7M2XF91-F1
#
_cell.length_a   1.000
_cell.length_b   1.000
_cell.length_c   1.000
_cell.angle_alpha   90.00
_cell.angle_beta   90.00
_cell.angle_gamma   90.00
#
_symmetry.space_group_name_H-M   'P 1'
#
loop_
_entity.id
_entity.type
_entity.pdbx_description
1 polymer ?
#
loop_
_entity_poly.entity_id
_entity_poly.type
_entity_poly.pdbx_seq_one_letter_code
_entity_poly.pdbx_strand_id
1 'polypeptide(L)'
;MKSQCVPLERRPLRLTARLVTRLFGLAMLAAVSGVTAQSIDGLDLEAIRARNRTDTDELEALVASALKRAEAQSGAAEQVRAETQQNSGRGQETLSARAPAGVVDFDAILDGAVANAKVPMGEGPLLIVFASLSMPQASLQHLVRDTTRAGGVVVFRGFPDNSVKTFAKGLMRVVTSEQEEAHIAIDPRLFRAFRIDAAPTFVVAEGGYELCDGLDCTSAVPAHARMTGNVSLAYALESFAAANEPGAVVARIALDQLEKRRGQ
;
A
#
# COMPACT_ATOMS: atom_id res chain seq x y z
N MET A 1 -40.13 -37.96 50.88
CA MET A 1 -41.11 -38.58 49.97
C MET A 1 -41.77 -37.51 49.12
N LYS A 2 -41.33 -37.37 47.87
CA LYS A 2 -42.11 -37.14 46.65
C LYS A 2 -41.14 -36.76 45.54
N SER A 3 -40.63 -37.80 44.91
CA SER A 3 -39.97 -37.75 43.62
C SER A 3 -40.96 -37.23 42.57
N GLN A 4 -40.60 -36.21 41.83
CA GLN A 4 -41.25 -35.88 40.56
C GLN A 4 -40.27 -36.18 39.43
N CYS A 5 -40.61 -37.22 38.67
CA CYS A 5 -40.05 -37.56 37.37
C CYS A 5 -40.42 -36.45 36.37
N VAL A 6 -39.41 -35.90 35.69
CA VAL A 6 -39.58 -35.17 34.44
C VAL A 6 -39.31 -36.14 33.28
N PRO A 7 -40.19 -36.25 32.27
CA PRO A 7 -40.00 -37.18 31.16
C PRO A 7 -38.88 -36.72 30.20
N LEU A 8 -37.98 -37.66 29.87
CA LEU A 8 -36.92 -37.53 28.88
C LEU A 8 -37.49 -37.67 27.47
N GLU A 9 -37.69 -36.55 26.77
CA GLU A 9 -38.03 -36.54 25.35
C GLU A 9 -36.76 -36.66 24.50
N ARG A 10 -36.58 -37.81 23.85
CA ARG A 10 -35.46 -38.10 22.94
C ARG A 10 -35.74 -37.47 21.57
N ARG A 11 -35.06 -36.39 21.23
CA ARG A 11 -35.06 -35.82 19.86
C ARG A 11 -33.81 -36.30 19.10
N PRO A 12 -33.95 -36.85 17.88
CA PRO A 12 -32.82 -37.38 17.12
C PRO A 12 -31.98 -36.26 16.50
N LEU A 13 -30.66 -36.38 16.69
CA LEU A 13 -29.61 -35.63 16.00
C LEU A 13 -29.82 -35.66 14.49
N ARG A 14 -29.85 -34.48 13.85
CA ARG A 14 -29.59 -34.34 12.41
C ARG A 14 -28.48 -33.31 12.20
N LEU A 15 -27.27 -33.85 12.11
CA LEU A 15 -26.06 -33.21 11.66
C LEU A 15 -26.23 -32.79 10.20
N THR A 16 -26.21 -31.49 9.89
CA THR A 16 -26.13 -31.02 8.50
C THR A 16 -24.90 -30.13 8.34
N ALA A 17 -23.75 -30.79 8.23
CA ALA A 17 -22.51 -30.18 7.77
C ALA A 17 -22.59 -30.01 6.24
N ARG A 18 -22.79 -28.78 5.77
CA ARG A 18 -22.59 -28.41 4.36
C ARG A 18 -21.13 -27.98 4.18
N LEU A 19 -20.27 -28.97 3.97
CA LEU A 19 -18.88 -28.77 3.53
C LEU A 19 -18.86 -28.88 2.00
N VAL A 20 -18.89 -27.74 1.29
CA VAL A 20 -18.70 -27.70 -0.16
C VAL A 20 -17.20 -27.57 -0.42
N THR A 21 -16.52 -28.71 -0.52
CA THR A 21 -15.14 -28.79 -0.97
C THR A 21 -15.11 -28.62 -2.50
N ARG A 22 -14.70 -27.44 -2.99
CA ARG A 22 -14.32 -27.25 -4.40
C ARG A 22 -12.87 -27.69 -4.57
N LEU A 23 -12.66 -28.99 -4.82
CA LEU A 23 -11.41 -29.49 -5.38
C LEU A 23 -11.41 -29.19 -6.89
N PHE A 24 -10.42 -28.45 -7.34
CA PHE A 24 -10.10 -28.25 -8.76
C PHE A 24 -9.80 -29.62 -9.40
N GLY A 25 -10.74 -30.14 -10.19
CA GLY A 25 -10.52 -31.30 -11.05
C GLY A 25 -9.72 -30.88 -12.27
N LEU A 26 -8.46 -31.33 -12.33
CA LEU A 26 -7.62 -31.26 -13.51
C LEU A 26 -8.23 -32.11 -14.64
N ALA A 27 -8.16 -31.57 -15.85
CA ALA A 27 -8.79 -32.08 -17.05
C ALA A 27 -8.38 -33.51 -17.42
N MET A 28 -9.39 -34.34 -17.69
CA MET A 28 -9.29 -35.59 -18.44
C MET A 28 -10.19 -35.44 -19.66
N LEU A 29 -9.62 -35.25 -20.83
CA LEU A 29 -10.24 -35.70 -22.09
C LEU A 29 -9.12 -36.13 -23.04
N ALA A 30 -8.76 -37.39 -22.90
CA ALA A 30 -8.12 -38.14 -23.97
C ALA A 30 -9.22 -38.88 -24.75
N ALA A 31 -9.03 -38.91 -26.07
CA ALA A 31 -9.37 -39.98 -27.01
C ALA A 31 -10.61 -39.82 -27.93
N VAL A 32 -10.25 -39.81 -29.23
CA VAL A 32 -10.84 -40.57 -30.36
C VAL A 32 -11.71 -39.80 -31.37
N SER A 33 -11.01 -39.44 -32.45
CA SER A 33 -11.33 -39.50 -33.89
C SER A 33 -12.74 -39.92 -34.32
N GLY A 34 -13.36 -39.07 -35.14
CA GLY A 34 -14.48 -39.42 -36.01
C GLY A 34 -14.58 -38.41 -37.16
N VAL A 35 -14.01 -38.76 -38.31
CA VAL A 35 -14.19 -38.03 -39.58
C VAL A 35 -15.67 -38.08 -39.96
N THR A 36 -16.30 -36.91 -40.11
CA THR A 36 -17.35 -36.73 -41.10
C THR A 36 -16.90 -35.62 -42.03
N ALA A 37 -16.54 -36.02 -43.24
CA ALA A 37 -16.20 -35.15 -44.33
C ALA A 37 -17.48 -34.48 -44.84
N GLN A 38 -17.61 -33.18 -44.65
CA GLN A 38 -18.43 -32.33 -45.50
C GLN A 38 -17.61 -31.12 -45.89
N SER A 39 -17.11 -31.17 -47.12
CA SER A 39 -16.45 -30.07 -47.80
C SER A 39 -17.44 -28.93 -47.98
N ILE A 40 -17.12 -27.78 -47.40
CA ILE A 40 -17.65 -26.49 -47.83
C ILE A 40 -16.45 -25.70 -48.37
N ASP A 41 -16.58 -25.25 -49.61
CA ASP A 41 -15.61 -24.48 -50.36
C ASP A 41 -15.06 -23.29 -49.55
N GLY A 42 -13.72 -23.19 -49.50
CA GLY A 42 -13.04 -21.94 -49.13
C GLY A 42 -12.13 -21.96 -47.89
N LEU A 43 -11.82 -23.11 -47.29
CA LEU A 43 -10.88 -23.20 -46.16
C LEU A 43 -9.64 -24.03 -46.53
N ASP A 44 -8.56 -23.33 -46.84
CA ASP A 44 -7.25 -23.92 -47.12
C ASP A 44 -6.58 -24.42 -45.82
N LEU A 45 -6.71 -25.73 -45.58
CA LEU A 45 -6.13 -26.41 -44.42
C LEU A 45 -4.59 -26.49 -44.49
N GLU A 46 -3.99 -26.37 -45.67
CA GLU A 46 -2.53 -26.30 -45.83
C GLU A 46 -2.03 -24.93 -45.36
N ALA A 47 -2.71 -23.84 -45.73
CA ALA A 47 -2.39 -22.49 -45.25
C ALA A 47 -2.50 -22.36 -43.71
N ILE A 48 -3.51 -23.01 -43.10
CA ILE A 48 -3.67 -23.02 -41.63
C ILE A 48 -2.56 -23.84 -40.96
N ARG A 49 -2.17 -25.01 -41.51
CA ARG A 49 -1.03 -25.76 -40.96
C ARG A 49 0.30 -25.05 -41.14
N ALA A 50 0.49 -24.36 -42.26
CA ALA A 50 1.70 -23.59 -42.52
C ALA A 50 1.85 -22.44 -41.52
N ARG A 51 0.77 -21.68 -41.24
CA ARG A 51 0.77 -20.63 -40.22
C ARG A 51 0.96 -21.17 -38.81
N ASN A 52 0.28 -22.25 -38.43
CA ASN A 52 0.47 -22.86 -37.11
C ASN A 52 1.91 -23.33 -36.88
N ARG A 53 2.63 -23.77 -37.91
CA ARG A 53 4.06 -24.11 -37.80
C ARG A 53 4.94 -22.88 -37.61
N THR A 54 4.64 -21.78 -38.31
CA THR A 54 5.33 -20.50 -38.10
C THR A 54 5.09 -19.98 -36.67
N ASP A 55 3.85 -20.09 -36.17
CA ASP A 55 3.49 -19.68 -34.81
C ASP A 55 4.18 -20.53 -33.73
N THR A 56 4.40 -21.84 -33.98
CA THR A 56 5.17 -22.68 -33.06
C THR A 56 6.65 -22.33 -33.04
N ASP A 57 7.25 -22.04 -34.20
CA ASP A 57 8.67 -21.65 -34.29
C ASP A 57 8.93 -20.29 -33.62
N GLU A 58 7.99 -19.35 -33.75
CA GLU A 58 8.04 -18.05 -33.06
C GLU A 58 7.84 -18.19 -31.54
N LEU A 59 6.96 -19.09 -31.09
CA LEU A 59 6.77 -19.36 -29.67
C LEU A 59 8.01 -19.99 -29.04
N GLU A 60 8.67 -20.92 -29.73
CA GLU A 60 9.94 -21.51 -29.29
C GLU A 60 11.04 -20.46 -29.20
N ALA A 61 11.14 -19.56 -30.19
CA ALA A 61 12.09 -18.45 -30.15
C ALA A 61 11.81 -17.48 -28.98
N LEU A 62 10.53 -17.22 -28.68
CA LEU A 62 10.14 -16.38 -27.55
C LEU A 62 10.50 -17.04 -26.22
N VAL A 63 10.18 -18.32 -26.03
CA VAL A 63 10.51 -19.12 -24.83
C VAL A 63 12.03 -19.17 -24.62
N ALA A 64 12.79 -19.44 -25.68
CA ALA A 64 14.25 -19.43 -25.62
C ALA A 64 14.80 -18.04 -25.22
N SER A 65 14.20 -16.96 -25.74
CA SER A 65 14.58 -15.59 -25.35
C SER A 65 14.21 -15.24 -23.91
N ALA A 66 13.11 -15.80 -23.39
CA ALA A 66 12.68 -15.62 -22.01
C ALA A 66 13.59 -16.37 -21.04
N LEU A 67 13.92 -17.63 -21.34
CA LEU A 67 14.86 -18.44 -20.56
C LEU A 67 16.25 -17.79 -20.52
N LYS A 68 16.77 -17.33 -21.66
CA LYS A 68 18.07 -16.63 -21.72
C LYS A 68 18.10 -15.34 -20.88
N ARG A 69 16.99 -14.60 -20.83
CA ARG A 69 16.86 -13.41 -19.96
C ARG A 69 16.75 -13.79 -18.49
N ALA A 70 16.02 -14.87 -18.17
CA ALA A 70 15.91 -15.37 -16.80
C ALA A 70 17.27 -15.82 -16.26
N GLU A 71 18.08 -16.52 -17.06
CA GLU A 71 19.45 -16.93 -16.70
C GLU A 71 20.38 -15.72 -16.49
N ALA A 72 20.29 -14.71 -17.35
CA ALA A 72 21.05 -13.47 -17.19
C ALA A 72 20.66 -12.72 -15.90
N GLN A 73 19.37 -12.72 -15.54
CA GLN A 73 18.88 -12.10 -14.31
C GLN A 73 19.19 -12.92 -13.06
N SER A 74 19.24 -14.26 -13.14
CA SER A 74 19.63 -15.11 -12.01
C SER A 74 21.12 -14.96 -11.66
N GLY A 75 22.00 -14.84 -12.67
CA GLY A 75 23.43 -14.57 -12.43
C GLY A 75 23.68 -13.19 -11.82
N ALA A 76 22.92 -12.17 -12.25
CA ALA A 76 22.98 -10.83 -11.65
C ALA A 76 22.49 -10.82 -10.19
N ALA A 77 21.49 -11.64 -9.85
CA ALA A 77 21.00 -11.76 -8.47
C ALA A 77 22.04 -12.39 -7.52
N GLU A 78 22.85 -13.34 -8.00
CA GLU A 78 23.94 -13.93 -7.22
C GLU A 78 25.11 -12.94 -7.04
N GLN A 79 25.46 -12.17 -8.07
CA GLN A 79 26.46 -11.11 -7.96
C GLN A 79 26.03 -10.01 -6.98
N VAL A 80 24.79 -9.54 -7.06
CA VAL A 80 24.25 -8.55 -6.12
C VAL A 80 24.24 -9.10 -4.69
N ARG A 81 23.92 -10.39 -4.49
CA ARG A 81 24.00 -11.04 -3.17
C ARG A 81 25.43 -11.13 -2.63
N ALA A 82 26.39 -11.50 -3.49
CA ALA A 82 27.80 -11.57 -3.13
C ALA A 82 28.40 -10.19 -2.80
N GLU A 83 28.09 -9.17 -3.60
CA GLU A 83 28.48 -7.78 -3.37
C GLU A 83 27.82 -7.21 -2.11
N THR A 84 26.55 -7.53 -1.86
CA THR A 84 25.83 -7.14 -0.64
C THR A 84 26.47 -7.79 0.59
N GLN A 85 26.89 -9.06 0.53
CA GLN A 85 27.59 -9.72 1.64
C GLN A 85 28.98 -9.13 1.92
N GLN A 86 29.74 -8.79 0.88
CA GLN A 86 31.05 -8.16 1.04
C GLN A 86 30.97 -6.72 1.55
N ASN A 87 29.99 -5.93 1.08
CA ASN A 87 29.75 -4.59 1.61
C ASN A 87 29.12 -4.60 3.01
N SER A 88 28.30 -5.62 3.33
CA SER A 88 27.75 -5.79 4.69
C SER A 88 28.83 -6.10 5.72
N GLY A 89 29.85 -6.89 5.37
CA GLY A 89 30.99 -7.16 6.26
C GLY A 89 31.79 -5.90 6.60
N ARG A 90 32.06 -5.04 5.60
CA ARG A 90 32.76 -3.76 5.80
C ARG A 90 31.89 -2.71 6.51
N GLY A 91 30.58 -2.74 6.27
CA GLY A 91 29.59 -1.93 6.98
C GLY A 91 29.45 -2.33 8.46
N GLN A 92 29.45 -3.63 8.76
CA GLN A 92 29.43 -4.13 10.13
C GLN A 92 30.71 -3.83 10.90
N GLU A 93 31.89 -3.93 10.28
CA GLU A 93 33.16 -3.54 10.95
C GLU A 93 33.23 -2.04 11.24
N THR A 94 32.74 -1.18 10.33
CA THR A 94 32.72 0.28 10.53
C THR A 94 31.65 0.74 11.52
N LEU A 95 30.51 0.04 11.61
CA LEU A 95 29.49 0.27 12.63
C LEU A 95 29.89 -0.30 14.01
N SER A 96 30.58 -1.43 14.04
CA SER A 96 31.09 -2.05 15.28
C SER A 96 32.23 -1.23 15.88
N ALA A 97 33.07 -0.58 15.06
CA ALA A 97 34.09 0.36 15.51
C ALA A 97 33.54 1.71 16.05
N ARG A 98 32.24 2.00 15.85
CA ARG A 98 31.56 3.22 16.31
C ARG A 98 30.47 2.97 17.36
N ALA A 99 30.26 1.72 17.78
CA ALA A 99 29.29 1.42 18.82
C ALA A 99 29.85 1.81 20.20
N PRO A 100 29.15 2.65 21.00
CA PRO A 100 29.53 2.81 22.40
C PRO A 100 29.36 1.46 23.10
N ALA A 101 30.39 1.04 23.83
CA ALA A 101 30.34 -0.19 24.61
C ALA A 101 29.30 -0.05 25.73
N GLY A 102 28.13 -0.61 25.49
CA GLY A 102 27.02 -0.72 26.43
C GLY A 102 26.14 -1.87 25.98
N VAL A 103 25.75 -2.71 26.93
CA VAL A 103 24.91 -3.90 26.71
C VAL A 103 23.74 -3.52 25.81
N VAL A 104 23.66 -4.14 24.64
CA VAL A 104 22.50 -4.00 23.76
C VAL A 104 21.34 -4.63 24.53
N ASP A 105 20.46 -3.77 25.04
CA ASP A 105 19.25 -4.18 25.72
C ASP A 105 18.24 -4.63 24.66
N PHE A 106 18.28 -5.93 24.36
CA PHE A 106 17.38 -6.55 23.41
C PHE A 106 15.92 -6.42 23.86
N ASP A 107 15.66 -6.33 25.17
CA ASP A 107 14.31 -6.11 25.70
C ASP A 107 13.84 -4.69 25.39
N ALA A 108 14.69 -3.67 25.51
CA ALA A 108 14.37 -2.30 25.09
C ALA A 108 14.14 -2.18 23.56
N ILE A 109 14.88 -2.95 22.75
CA ILE A 109 14.67 -3.02 21.30
C ILE A 109 13.36 -3.75 20.98
N LEU A 110 13.04 -4.84 21.70
CA LEU A 110 11.78 -5.56 21.56
C LEU A 110 10.59 -4.73 22.02
N ASP A 111 10.69 -4.00 23.13
CA ASP A 111 9.66 -3.10 23.61
C ASP A 111 9.46 -1.92 22.67
N GLY A 112 10.54 -1.38 22.11
CA GLY A 112 10.48 -0.39 21.03
C GLY A 112 9.82 -0.97 19.77
N ALA A 113 10.15 -2.19 19.37
CA ALA A 113 9.56 -2.85 18.22
C ALA A 113 8.08 -3.21 18.44
N VAL A 114 7.69 -3.62 19.65
CA VAL A 114 6.29 -3.91 20.04
C VAL A 114 5.49 -2.62 20.16
N ALA A 115 6.08 -1.53 20.64
CA ALA A 115 5.47 -0.20 20.62
C ALA A 115 5.25 0.31 19.19
N ASN A 116 6.18 0.03 18.27
CA ASN A 116 6.04 0.34 16.85
C ASN A 116 5.12 -0.64 16.11
N ALA A 117 5.03 -1.90 16.52
CA ALA A 117 4.12 -2.91 15.97
C ALA A 117 2.66 -2.71 16.40
N LYS A 118 2.42 -1.86 17.41
CA LYS A 118 1.08 -1.35 17.76
C LYS A 118 0.58 -0.28 16.80
N VAL A 119 1.39 0.15 15.83
CA VAL A 119 0.90 0.85 14.64
C VAL A 119 0.19 -0.19 13.77
N PRO A 120 -1.13 -0.10 13.57
CA PRO A 120 -1.88 -1.09 12.79
C PRO A 120 -1.32 -1.22 11.39
N MET A 121 -1.01 -2.46 11.01
CA MET A 121 -0.57 -2.87 9.69
C MET A 121 -1.67 -2.59 8.67
N GLY A 122 -1.51 -1.47 7.96
CA GLY A 122 -2.15 -1.16 6.69
C GLY A 122 -1.28 -0.12 5.99
N GLU A 123 -1.14 -0.18 4.67
CA GLU A 123 -0.26 0.71 3.90
C GLU A 123 -0.66 2.21 3.90
N GLY A 124 -1.78 2.58 4.53
CA GLY A 124 -2.28 3.96 4.55
C GLY A 124 -1.43 4.93 5.38
N PRO A 125 -1.18 6.17 4.91
CA PRO A 125 -0.45 7.18 5.67
C PRO A 125 -1.21 7.58 6.94
N LEU A 126 -0.48 7.69 8.05
CA LEU A 126 -1.04 7.99 9.37
C LEU A 126 -1.20 9.49 9.64
N LEU A 127 -0.38 10.34 8.99
CA LEU A 127 -0.51 11.79 8.96
C LEU A 127 -0.78 12.24 7.53
N ILE A 128 -1.92 12.90 7.34
CA ILE A 128 -2.42 13.30 6.03
C ILE A 128 -2.83 14.76 6.09
N VAL A 129 -2.36 15.54 5.11
CA VAL A 129 -2.72 16.94 4.97
C VAL A 129 -3.39 17.15 3.62
N PHE A 130 -4.68 17.43 3.65
CA PHE A 130 -5.48 17.66 2.46
C PHE A 130 -5.28 19.10 1.97
N ALA A 131 -4.85 19.25 0.72
CA ALA A 131 -4.50 20.55 0.14
C ALA A 131 -5.20 20.80 -1.21
N SER A 132 -5.16 22.06 -1.65
CA SER A 132 -5.68 22.49 -2.94
C SER A 132 -4.76 23.55 -3.56
N LEU A 133 -4.59 23.51 -4.90
CA LEU A 133 -3.84 24.53 -5.63
C LEU A 133 -4.54 25.91 -5.66
N SER A 134 -5.79 25.98 -5.20
CA SER A 134 -6.48 27.26 -4.98
C SER A 134 -6.02 28.01 -3.72
N MET A 135 -5.24 27.36 -2.85
CA MET A 135 -4.63 28.00 -1.68
C MET A 135 -3.56 29.03 -2.11
N PRO A 136 -3.30 30.06 -1.28
CA PRO A 136 -2.18 30.97 -1.53
C PRO A 136 -0.86 30.21 -1.64
N GLN A 137 -0.04 30.57 -2.63
CA GLN A 137 1.21 29.85 -2.95
C GLN A 137 2.14 29.73 -1.73
N ALA A 138 2.33 30.82 -0.98
CA ALA A 138 3.19 30.81 0.21
C ALA A 138 2.67 29.85 1.29
N SER A 139 1.36 29.87 1.56
CA SER A 139 0.73 28.95 2.52
C SER A 139 0.90 27.49 2.09
N LEU A 140 0.73 27.21 0.80
CA LEU A 140 0.89 25.86 0.27
C LEU A 140 2.35 25.38 0.32
N GLN A 141 3.32 26.25 0.05
CA GLN A 141 4.76 25.96 0.20
C GLN A 141 5.09 25.58 1.64
N HIS A 142 4.66 26.39 2.60
CA HIS A 142 4.85 26.11 4.02
C HIS A 142 4.19 24.79 4.42
N LEU A 143 2.97 24.54 3.95
CA LEU A 143 2.22 23.31 4.24
C LEU A 143 2.95 22.07 3.73
N VAL A 144 3.41 22.08 2.48
CA VAL A 144 4.15 20.96 1.88
C VAL A 144 5.43 20.70 2.65
N ARG A 145 6.27 21.73 2.81
CA ARG A 145 7.54 21.62 3.51
C ARG A 145 7.38 21.08 4.94
N ASP A 146 6.45 21.64 5.71
CA ASP A 146 6.27 21.26 7.12
C ASP A 146 5.69 19.84 7.21
N THR A 147 4.80 19.45 6.30
CA THR A 147 4.25 18.08 6.24
C THR A 147 5.32 17.05 5.91
N THR A 148 6.16 17.34 4.91
CA THR A 148 7.32 16.49 4.56
C THR A 148 8.26 16.32 5.76
N ARG A 149 8.58 17.42 6.47
CA ARG A 149 9.43 17.38 7.67
C ARG A 149 8.83 16.56 8.82
N ALA A 150 7.51 16.60 8.97
CA ALA A 150 6.78 15.82 9.96
C ALA A 150 6.61 14.33 9.57
N GLY A 151 7.04 13.93 8.37
CA GLY A 151 6.89 12.56 7.86
C GLY A 151 5.48 12.23 7.38
N GLY A 152 4.63 13.24 7.15
CA GLY A 152 3.28 13.08 6.63
C GLY A 152 3.21 13.14 5.10
N VAL A 153 2.02 12.96 4.54
CA VAL A 153 1.75 13.08 3.11
C VAL A 153 0.75 14.21 2.85
N VAL A 154 1.04 15.05 1.86
CA VAL A 154 0.10 16.05 1.34
C VAL A 154 -0.72 15.45 0.22
N VAL A 155 -2.04 15.52 0.32
CA VAL A 155 -2.95 14.89 -0.63
C VAL A 155 -3.79 15.93 -1.35
N PHE A 156 -3.76 15.88 -2.67
CA PHE A 156 -4.61 16.66 -3.56
C PHE A 156 -5.76 15.81 -4.08
N ARG A 157 -6.93 16.44 -4.28
CA ARG A 157 -8.13 15.72 -4.73
C ARG A 157 -8.01 15.24 -6.18
N GLY A 158 -7.28 15.98 -6.99
CA GLY A 158 -7.19 15.75 -8.44
C GLY A 158 -6.51 16.91 -9.13
N PHE A 159 -6.65 16.92 -10.46
CA PHE A 159 -6.07 17.95 -11.31
C PHE A 159 -7.02 19.16 -11.44
N PRO A 160 -6.58 20.40 -11.18
CA PRO A 160 -7.37 21.59 -11.48
C PRO A 160 -7.69 21.62 -12.99
N ASP A 161 -8.91 22.03 -13.32
CA ASP A 161 -9.41 22.12 -14.71
C ASP A 161 -9.25 20.82 -15.51
N ASN A 162 -9.20 19.66 -14.83
CA ASN A 162 -8.91 18.35 -15.44
C ASN A 162 -7.59 18.32 -16.25
N SER A 163 -6.62 19.16 -15.87
CA SER A 163 -5.36 19.35 -16.60
C SER A 163 -4.15 18.98 -15.75
N VAL A 164 -3.51 17.87 -16.12
CA VAL A 164 -2.24 17.42 -15.51
C VAL A 164 -1.15 18.48 -15.67
N LYS A 165 -1.13 19.20 -16.81
CA LYS A 165 -0.16 20.27 -17.07
C LYS A 165 -0.33 21.46 -16.13
N THR A 166 -1.58 21.84 -15.85
CA THR A 166 -1.88 22.92 -14.90
C THR A 166 -1.48 22.52 -13.48
N PHE A 167 -1.77 21.27 -13.10
CA PHE A 167 -1.34 20.70 -11.83
C PHE A 167 0.18 20.75 -11.68
N ALA A 168 0.92 20.17 -12.63
CA ALA A 168 2.38 20.11 -12.60
C ALA A 168 2.99 21.52 -12.52
N LYS A 169 2.51 22.46 -13.33
CA LYS A 169 2.98 23.86 -13.29
C LYS A 169 2.69 24.53 -11.95
N GLY A 170 1.55 24.24 -11.33
CA GLY A 170 1.23 24.71 -9.98
C GLY A 170 2.17 24.13 -8.94
N LEU A 171 2.42 22.82 -9.01
CA LEU A 171 3.25 22.08 -8.08
C LEU A 171 4.72 22.50 -8.15
N MET A 172 5.28 22.71 -9.35
CA MET A 172 6.66 23.19 -9.56
C MET A 172 6.95 24.55 -8.93
N ARG A 173 5.92 25.35 -8.63
CA ARG A 173 6.09 26.65 -7.94
C ARG A 173 6.13 26.50 -6.42
N VAL A 174 5.74 25.34 -5.91
CA VAL A 174 5.51 25.08 -4.49
C VAL A 174 6.56 24.12 -3.95
N VAL A 175 6.84 23.06 -4.72
CA VAL A 175 7.80 22.02 -4.40
C VAL A 175 9.19 22.45 -4.84
N THR A 176 10.13 22.41 -3.92
CA THR A 176 11.51 22.87 -4.12
C THR A 176 12.54 21.76 -4.03
N SER A 177 12.14 20.54 -3.65
CA SER A 177 13.02 19.38 -3.52
C SER A 177 12.31 18.08 -3.92
N GLU A 178 13.08 17.09 -4.36
CA GLU A 178 12.57 15.74 -4.66
C GLU A 178 11.95 15.07 -3.42
N GLN A 179 12.45 15.42 -2.22
CA GLN A 179 11.89 14.95 -0.96
C GLN A 179 10.46 15.48 -0.73
N GLU A 180 10.21 16.76 -1.01
CA GLU A 180 8.85 17.31 -0.92
C GLU A 180 7.92 16.66 -1.94
N GLU A 181 8.40 16.38 -3.15
CA GLU A 181 7.63 15.70 -4.20
C GLU A 181 7.21 14.28 -3.80
N ALA A 182 8.12 13.52 -3.19
CA ALA A 182 7.86 12.15 -2.72
C ALA A 182 6.76 12.06 -1.64
N HIS A 183 6.47 13.17 -0.95
CA HIS A 183 5.44 13.28 0.08
C HIS A 183 4.13 13.86 -0.46
N ILE A 184 3.96 13.95 -1.78
CA ILE A 184 2.74 14.47 -2.40
C ILE A 184 2.01 13.33 -3.12
N ALA A 185 0.72 13.21 -2.85
CA ALA A 185 -0.16 12.23 -3.49
C ALA A 185 -1.40 12.90 -4.09
N ILE A 186 -1.97 12.24 -5.10
CA ILE A 186 -3.26 12.60 -5.67
C ILE A 186 -4.19 11.41 -5.44
N ASP A 187 -5.09 11.52 -4.46
CA ASP A 187 -6.05 10.47 -4.17
C ASP A 187 -7.43 11.05 -3.80
N PRO A 188 -8.38 11.10 -4.75
CA PRO A 188 -9.75 11.52 -4.45
C PRO A 188 -10.48 10.56 -3.49
N ARG A 189 -10.03 9.31 -3.35
CA ARG A 189 -10.62 8.33 -2.42
C ARG A 189 -10.37 8.74 -0.97
N LEU A 190 -9.18 9.27 -0.65
CA LEU A 190 -8.87 9.80 0.68
C LEU A 190 -9.80 10.96 1.06
N PHE A 191 -10.08 11.88 0.12
CA PHE A 191 -11.03 12.97 0.35
C PHE A 191 -12.44 12.45 0.66
N ARG A 192 -12.89 11.38 -0.03
CA ARG A 192 -14.20 10.77 0.24
C ARG A 192 -14.22 10.02 1.57
N ALA A 193 -13.19 9.22 1.82
CA ALA A 193 -13.08 8.37 3.00
C ALA A 193 -13.07 9.18 4.31
N PHE A 194 -12.32 10.29 4.34
CA PHE A 194 -12.26 11.21 5.48
C PHE A 194 -13.30 12.34 5.44
N ARG A 195 -14.22 12.31 4.44
CA ARG A 195 -15.29 13.33 4.23
C ARG A 195 -14.75 14.77 4.25
N ILE A 196 -13.73 15.01 3.44
CA ILE A 196 -13.02 16.29 3.35
C ILE A 196 -13.61 17.13 2.23
N ASP A 197 -14.27 18.22 2.61
CA ASP A 197 -14.92 19.19 1.73
C ASP A 197 -14.07 20.45 1.51
N ALA A 198 -13.27 20.85 2.49
CA ALA A 198 -12.41 22.05 2.44
C ALA A 198 -10.91 21.75 2.66
N ALA A 199 -10.07 22.64 2.15
CA ALA A 199 -8.61 22.62 2.31
C ALA A 199 -8.10 23.97 2.89
N PRO A 200 -7.06 23.95 3.76
CA PRO A 200 -6.38 22.77 4.26
C PRO A 200 -7.20 22.04 5.34
N THR A 201 -7.07 20.71 5.36
CA THR A 201 -7.56 19.87 6.47
C THR A 201 -6.46 18.90 6.89
N PHE A 202 -6.20 18.84 8.20
CA PHE A 202 -5.20 17.98 8.82
C PHE A 202 -5.90 16.75 9.40
N VAL A 203 -5.36 15.57 9.16
CA VAL A 203 -5.90 14.30 9.68
C VAL A 203 -4.77 13.45 10.25
N VAL A 204 -5.01 12.90 11.44
CA VAL A 204 -4.18 11.84 12.04
C VAL A 204 -5.04 10.60 12.30
N ALA A 205 -4.55 9.44 11.87
CA ALA A 205 -5.23 8.16 12.02
C ALA A 205 -4.57 7.29 13.11
N GLU A 206 -5.36 6.51 13.84
CA GLU A 206 -4.83 5.54 14.82
C GLU A 206 -4.16 4.32 14.19
N GLY A 207 -4.30 4.14 12.87
CA GLY A 207 -3.55 3.10 12.18
C GLY A 207 -3.67 3.08 10.68
N GLY A 208 -2.96 2.12 10.09
CA GLY A 208 -3.02 1.85 8.67
C GLY A 208 -4.41 1.42 8.24
N TYR A 209 -4.73 1.72 6.99
CA TYR A 209 -6.02 1.40 6.39
C TYR A 209 -5.88 1.20 4.90
N GLU A 210 -6.82 0.44 4.34
CA GLU A 210 -6.93 0.23 2.90
C GLU A 210 -8.17 0.94 2.38
N LEU A 211 -7.99 1.69 1.30
CA LEU A 211 -9.10 2.34 0.60
C LEU A 211 -9.59 1.41 -0.48
N CYS A 212 -10.88 1.08 -0.44
CA CYS A 212 -11.48 0.30 -1.50
C CYS A 212 -11.60 1.07 -2.83
N ASP A 213 -11.61 0.31 -3.92
CA ASP A 213 -11.70 0.77 -5.28
C ASP A 213 -13.08 0.40 -5.89
N GLY A 214 -14.05 1.28 -5.69
CA GLY A 214 -15.38 1.12 -6.29
C GLY A 214 -16.17 2.42 -6.26
N LEU A 215 -17.09 2.58 -7.22
CA LEU A 215 -17.99 3.74 -7.28
C LEU A 215 -18.92 3.79 -6.05
N ASP A 216 -19.33 2.63 -5.55
CA ASP A 216 -20.23 2.49 -4.39
C ASP A 216 -19.50 2.09 -3.11
N CYS A 217 -18.17 2.16 -3.09
CA CYS A 217 -17.43 1.70 -1.93
C CYS A 217 -17.26 2.78 -0.86
N THR A 218 -17.67 2.45 0.37
CA THR A 218 -17.42 3.25 1.56
C THR A 218 -16.24 2.62 2.30
N SER A 219 -15.06 3.23 2.20
CA SER A 219 -13.89 2.80 2.98
C SER A 219 -14.16 3.02 4.47
N ALA A 220 -13.99 1.97 5.27
CA ALA A 220 -13.93 2.12 6.71
C ALA A 220 -12.55 2.69 7.07
N VAL A 221 -12.51 3.98 7.41
CA VAL A 221 -11.30 4.59 7.97
C VAL A 221 -11.23 4.28 9.47
N PRO A 222 -10.02 4.09 10.02
CA PRO A 222 -9.83 3.88 11.45
C PRO A 222 -10.25 5.13 12.23
N ALA A 223 -10.30 5.01 13.55
CA ALA A 223 -10.49 6.16 14.41
C ALA A 223 -9.41 7.22 14.09
N HIS A 224 -9.84 8.45 13.91
CA HIS A 224 -8.98 9.55 13.44
C HIS A 224 -9.46 10.88 14.01
N ALA A 225 -8.54 11.82 14.12
CA ALA A 225 -8.82 13.22 14.38
C ALA A 225 -8.77 14.02 13.08
N ARG A 226 -9.56 15.09 12.98
CA ARG A 226 -9.45 16.05 11.86
C ARG A 226 -9.55 17.48 12.35
N MET A 227 -8.81 18.37 11.68
CA MET A 227 -8.90 19.82 11.90
C MET A 227 -8.89 20.53 10.56
N THR A 228 -9.92 21.33 10.30
CA THR A 228 -10.04 22.13 9.07
C THR A 228 -9.84 23.59 9.41
N GLY A 229 -9.01 24.28 8.63
CA GLY A 229 -8.80 25.72 8.79
C GLY A 229 -7.38 26.17 8.47
N ASN A 230 -7.21 27.48 8.29
CA ASN A 230 -5.91 28.10 8.01
C ASN A 230 -5.05 28.20 9.29
N VAL A 231 -4.55 27.07 9.75
CA VAL A 231 -3.66 26.93 10.91
C VAL A 231 -2.34 26.28 10.49
N SER A 232 -1.32 26.39 11.32
CA SER A 232 -0.05 25.69 11.08
C SER A 232 -0.18 24.19 11.35
N LEU A 233 0.67 23.38 10.71
CA LEU A 233 0.74 21.95 10.99
C LEU A 233 1.10 21.69 12.46
N ALA A 234 2.07 22.43 13.01
CA ALA A 234 2.47 22.31 14.42
C ALA A 234 1.27 22.51 15.35
N TYR A 235 0.47 23.56 15.13
CA TYR A 235 -0.72 23.83 15.93
C TYR A 235 -1.76 22.71 15.86
N ALA A 236 -2.01 22.15 14.66
CA ALA A 236 -2.94 21.04 14.50
C ALA A 236 -2.44 19.80 15.27
N LEU A 237 -1.15 19.46 15.15
CA LEU A 237 -0.53 18.32 15.84
C LEU A 237 -0.53 18.50 17.35
N GLU A 238 -0.17 19.69 17.85
CA GLU A 238 -0.25 20.05 19.27
C GLU A 238 -1.67 19.88 19.81
N SER A 239 -2.67 20.35 19.06
CA SER A 239 -4.07 20.25 19.45
C SER A 239 -4.54 18.80 19.54
N PHE A 240 -4.21 17.96 18.54
CA PHE A 240 -4.55 16.53 18.56
C PHE A 240 -3.85 15.80 19.72
N ALA A 241 -2.59 16.12 19.97
CA ALA A 241 -1.83 15.52 21.06
C ALA A 241 -2.36 15.93 22.44
N ALA A 242 -2.70 17.21 22.62
CA ALA A 242 -3.18 17.76 23.89
C ALA A 242 -4.60 17.29 24.24
N ALA A 243 -5.49 17.19 23.25
CA ALA A 243 -6.85 16.68 23.43
C ALA A 243 -6.92 15.15 23.56
N ASN A 244 -5.79 14.44 23.36
CA ASN A 244 -5.70 12.98 23.33
C ASN A 244 -6.72 12.36 22.34
N GLU A 245 -6.85 13.00 21.18
CA GLU A 245 -7.72 12.56 20.09
C GLU A 245 -7.25 11.23 19.50
N PRO A 246 -8.10 10.53 18.73
CA PRO A 246 -7.67 9.38 17.97
C PRO A 246 -6.49 9.72 17.05
N GLY A 247 -5.36 9.04 17.25
CA GLY A 247 -4.11 9.31 16.54
C GLY A 247 -3.15 10.24 17.29
N ALA A 248 -3.43 10.60 18.54
CA ALA A 248 -2.58 11.48 19.36
C ALA A 248 -1.12 10.98 19.49
N VAL A 249 -0.88 9.66 19.49
CA VAL A 249 0.48 9.10 19.46
C VAL A 249 1.20 9.49 18.16
N VAL A 250 0.54 9.33 17.01
CA VAL A 250 1.06 9.75 15.70
C VAL A 250 1.30 11.26 15.69
N ALA A 251 0.38 12.05 16.24
CA ALA A 251 0.52 13.49 16.32
C ALA A 251 1.77 13.91 17.12
N ARG A 252 2.04 13.27 18.26
CA ARG A 252 3.24 13.52 19.07
C ARG A 252 4.53 13.18 18.32
N ILE A 253 4.57 12.03 17.65
CA ILE A 253 5.73 11.61 16.86
C ILE A 253 5.99 12.60 15.71
N ALA A 254 4.93 12.97 14.97
CA ALA A 254 5.04 13.92 13.87
C ALA A 254 5.48 15.32 14.34
N LEU A 255 5.01 15.77 15.50
CA LEU A 255 5.40 17.04 16.10
C LEU A 255 6.89 17.05 16.47
N ASP A 256 7.36 16.00 17.13
CA ASP A 256 8.79 15.85 17.47
C ASP A 256 9.69 15.84 16.23
N GLN A 257 9.28 15.16 15.15
CA GLN A 257 9.99 15.19 13.86
C GLN A 257 10.03 16.59 13.24
N LEU A 258 8.89 17.29 13.26
CA LEU A 258 8.78 18.65 12.74
C LEU A 258 9.71 19.61 13.49
N GLU A 259 9.77 19.51 14.81
CA GLU A 259 10.62 20.35 15.67
C GLU A 259 12.12 20.07 15.45
N LYS A 260 12.52 18.80 15.43
CA LYS A 260 13.91 18.39 15.15
C LYS A 260 14.42 18.94 13.82
N ARG A 261 13.57 18.93 12.79
CA ARG A 261 13.88 19.43 11.45
C ARG A 261 13.79 20.96 11.32
N ARG A 262 13.17 21.67 12.28
CA ARG A 262 13.15 23.16 12.29
C ARG A 262 14.44 23.76 12.85
N GLY A 263 15.19 23.02 13.65
CA GLY A 263 16.50 23.44 14.18
C GLY A 263 17.69 23.17 13.26
N GLN A 264 17.48 22.49 12.13
CA GLN A 264 18.46 22.25 11.06
C GLN A 264 18.28 23.25 9.92
#